data_AF-A0A645FST0-F1
#
_entry.id   AF-A0A645FST0-F1
#
_cell.length_a   1.000
_cell.length_b   1.000
_cell.length_c   1.000
_cell.angle_alpha   90.00
_cell.angle_beta   90.00
_cell.angle_gamma   90.00
#
_symmetry.space_group_name_H-M   'P 1'
#
loop_
_entity.id
_entity.type
_entity.pdbx_description
1 polymer ?
#
loop_
_entity_poly.entity_id
_entity_poly.type
_entity_poly.pdbx_seq_one_letter_code
_entity_poly.pdbx_strand_id
1 'polypeptide(L)'
;MQPEALGELSAPVIEQVEIAAKYSGYIDRQKDEVERAAHFERLRLPLDFDYMQVAALSFEVRQKLQKHRPETLGQASRISGVTPAAISLLMVHLKKGGFKGFATQNEEASA
;
A
#
# COMPACT_ATOMS: atom_id res chain seq x y z
N MET A 1 23.72 -20.54 35.53
CA MET A 1 22.35 -20.22 35.07
C MET A 1 21.95 -21.33 34.11
N GLN A 2 20.97 -22.13 34.50
CA GLN A 2 20.69 -23.48 34.00
C GLN A 2 20.05 -23.51 32.59
N PRO A 3 20.45 -24.41 31.68
CA PRO A 3 19.87 -24.56 30.34
C PRO A 3 18.65 -25.51 30.33
N GLU A 4 17.81 -25.47 31.36
CA GLU A 4 16.79 -26.51 31.63
C GLU A 4 15.37 -26.13 31.17
N ALA A 5 15.16 -24.96 30.56
CA ALA A 5 13.82 -24.47 30.19
C ALA A 5 13.34 -24.82 28.76
N LEU A 6 14.11 -25.57 27.98
CA LEU A 6 13.74 -25.99 26.61
C LEU A 6 13.21 -27.43 26.51
N GLY A 7 12.87 -28.05 27.65
CA GLY A 7 12.29 -29.40 27.71
C GLY A 7 10.81 -29.40 27.36
N GLU A 8 10.48 -30.08 26.26
CA GLU A 8 9.13 -30.46 25.78
C GLU A 8 8.23 -29.34 25.21
N LEU A 9 8.71 -28.63 24.19
CA LEU A 9 7.77 -28.03 23.23
C LEU A 9 7.14 -29.14 22.39
N SER A 10 5.80 -29.14 22.27
CA SER A 10 5.11 -30.11 21.42
C SER A 10 5.53 -29.95 19.96
N ALA A 11 5.61 -31.04 19.19
CA ALA A 11 6.02 -31.00 17.79
C ALA A 11 5.29 -29.90 16.95
N PRO A 12 3.99 -29.64 17.14
CA PRO A 12 3.30 -28.54 16.47
C PRO A 12 3.83 -27.14 16.84
N VAL A 13 4.27 -26.93 18.08
CA VAL A 13 4.84 -25.65 18.52
C VAL A 13 6.21 -25.43 17.88
N ILE A 14 7.03 -26.48 17.82
CA ILE A 14 8.34 -26.43 17.14
C ILE A 14 8.14 -26.09 15.65
N GLU A 15 7.21 -26.78 14.99
CA GLU A 15 6.86 -26.52 13.58
C GLU A 15 6.37 -25.08 13.36
N GLN A 16 5.49 -24.57 14.22
CA GLN A 16 5.00 -23.18 14.12
C GLN A 16 6.12 -22.16 14.30
N VAL A 17 7.05 -22.38 15.23
CA VAL A 17 8.20 -21.49 15.42
C VAL A 17 9.13 -21.50 14.20
N GLU A 18 9.38 -22.69 13.62
CA GLU A 18 10.17 -22.82 12.39
C GLU A 18 9.52 -22.13 11.19
N ILE A 19 8.20 -22.32 11.00
CA ILE A 19 7.42 -21.63 9.97
C ILE A 19 7.48 -20.12 10.19
N ALA A 20 7.19 -19.66 11.39
CA ALA A 20 7.20 -18.24 11.72
C ALA A 20 8.58 -17.61 11.46
N ALA A 21 9.67 -18.27 11.88
CA ALA A 21 11.03 -17.80 11.63
C ALA A 21 11.35 -17.74 10.12
N LYS A 22 11.06 -18.82 9.39
CA LYS A 22 11.36 -18.95 7.96
C LYS A 22 10.59 -17.95 7.09
N TYR A 23 9.36 -17.64 7.46
CA TYR A 23 8.45 -16.83 6.66
C TYR A 23 8.22 -15.41 7.20
N SER A 24 8.74 -15.07 8.39
CA SER A 24 8.62 -13.75 9.04
C SER A 24 8.73 -12.59 8.07
N GLY A 25 9.83 -12.49 7.31
CA GLY A 25 10.05 -11.38 6.38
C GLY A 25 9.06 -11.32 5.20
N TYR A 26 8.46 -12.44 4.78
CA TYR A 26 7.40 -12.43 3.77
C TYR A 26 6.06 -12.03 4.36
N ILE A 27 5.75 -12.52 5.56
CA ILE A 27 4.54 -12.19 6.30
C ILE A 27 4.51 -10.69 6.59
N ASP A 28 5.63 -10.11 7.02
CA ASP A 28 5.72 -8.70 7.32
C ASP A 28 5.52 -7.85 6.06
N ARG A 29 6.14 -8.21 4.93
CA ARG A 29 5.89 -7.54 3.64
C ARG A 29 4.42 -7.64 3.20
N GLN A 30 3.80 -8.80 3.37
CA GLN A 30 2.38 -8.97 3.03
C GLN A 30 1.48 -8.11 3.91
N LYS A 31 1.78 -8.00 5.22
CA LYS A 31 1.07 -7.10 6.12
C LYS A 31 1.19 -5.64 5.65
N ASP A 32 2.40 -5.19 5.32
CA ASP A 32 2.64 -3.84 4.81
C ASP A 32 1.85 -3.57 3.52
N GLU A 33 1.77 -4.55 2.62
CA GLU A 33 0.97 -4.46 1.39
C GLU A 33 -0.53 -4.37 1.67
N VAL A 34 -1.04 -5.18 2.62
CA VAL A 34 -2.44 -5.16 3.05
C VAL A 34 -2.80 -3.82 3.69
N GLU A 35 -1.96 -3.31 4.58
CA GLU A 35 -2.16 -2.02 5.24
C GLU A 35 -2.18 -0.88 4.23
N ARG A 36 -1.22 -0.88 3.29
CA ARG A 36 -1.18 0.10 2.19
C ARG A 36 -2.43 0.02 1.31
N ALA A 37 -2.88 -1.18 0.96
CA ALA A 37 -4.09 -1.37 0.17
C ALA A 37 -5.34 -0.85 0.91
N ALA A 38 -5.47 -1.20 2.19
CA ALA A 38 -6.57 -0.72 3.04
C ALA A 38 -6.57 0.81 3.18
N HIS A 39 -5.39 1.43 3.26
CA HIS A 39 -5.23 2.87 3.25
C HIS A 39 -5.72 3.49 1.93
N PHE A 40 -5.35 2.90 0.79
CA PHE A 40 -5.74 3.40 -0.54
C PHE A 40 -7.24 3.34 -0.79
N GLU A 41 -7.97 2.37 -0.21
CA GLU A 41 -9.43 2.33 -0.28
C GLU A 41 -10.10 3.56 0.34
N ARG A 42 -9.48 4.17 1.35
CA ARG A 42 -10.05 5.30 2.09
C ARG A 42 -9.63 6.66 1.51
N LEU A 43 -8.57 6.68 0.72
CA LEU A 43 -8.05 7.89 0.08
C LEU A 43 -8.90 8.30 -1.11
N ARG A 44 -9.79 9.26 -0.86
CA ARG A 44 -10.69 9.84 -1.87
C ARG A 44 -9.92 10.71 -2.87
N LEU A 45 -10.22 10.55 -4.14
CA LEU A 45 -9.76 11.40 -5.23
C LEU A 45 -10.79 12.52 -5.47
N PRO A 46 -10.38 13.74 -5.86
CA PRO A 46 -11.32 14.79 -6.23
C PRO A 46 -12.16 14.36 -7.44
N LEU A 47 -13.49 14.60 -7.39
CA LEU A 47 -14.41 14.25 -8.47
C LEU A 47 -14.03 14.92 -9.80
N ASP A 48 -13.63 16.20 -9.73
CA ASP A 48 -13.28 17.01 -10.88
C ASP A 48 -11.78 16.98 -11.23
N PHE A 49 -11.04 16.02 -10.68
CA PHE A 49 -9.62 15.90 -10.96
C PHE A 49 -9.38 15.58 -12.44
N ASP A 50 -8.54 16.39 -13.09
CA ASP A 50 -8.14 16.18 -14.48
C ASP A 50 -6.86 15.34 -14.55
N TYR A 51 -7.04 14.04 -14.82
CA TYR A 51 -5.93 13.10 -14.90
C TYR A 51 -4.98 13.40 -16.08
N MET A 52 -5.40 14.18 -17.07
CA MET A 52 -4.54 14.52 -18.21
C MET A 52 -3.35 15.41 -17.83
N GLN A 53 -3.48 16.17 -16.74
CA GLN A 53 -2.44 17.08 -16.23
C GLN A 53 -1.30 16.36 -15.52
N VAL A 54 -1.44 15.07 -15.22
CA VAL A 54 -0.40 14.27 -14.56
C VAL A 54 0.64 13.81 -15.58
N ALA A 55 1.54 14.71 -15.97
CA ALA A 55 2.53 14.47 -17.02
C ALA A 55 3.47 13.26 -16.77
N ALA A 56 3.66 12.89 -15.49
CA ALA A 56 4.47 11.73 -15.11
C ALA A 56 3.81 10.39 -15.47
N LEU A 57 2.50 10.35 -15.72
CA LEU A 57 1.78 9.15 -16.13
C LEU A 57 1.87 8.97 -17.65
N SER A 58 1.90 7.71 -18.10
CA SER A 58 1.74 7.41 -19.52
C SER A 58 0.38 7.90 -20.02
N PHE A 59 0.29 8.17 -21.33
CA PHE A 59 -0.96 8.61 -21.93
C PHE A 59 -2.09 7.58 -21.75
N GLU A 60 -1.78 6.29 -21.90
CA GLU A 60 -2.73 5.19 -21.71
C GLU A 60 -3.30 5.16 -20.29
N VAL A 61 -2.44 5.32 -19.27
CA VAL A 61 -2.89 5.36 -17.87
C VAL A 61 -3.78 6.57 -17.62
N ARG A 62 -3.40 7.75 -18.13
CA ARG A 62 -4.24 8.97 -18.02
C ARG A 62 -5.60 8.77 -18.66
N GLN A 63 -5.66 8.20 -19.86
CA GLN A 63 -6.93 7.88 -20.53
C GLN A 63 -7.78 6.90 -19.73
N LYS A 64 -7.18 5.84 -19.18
CA LYS A 64 -7.88 4.87 -18.35
C LYS A 64 -8.47 5.52 -17.09
N LEU A 65 -7.67 6.28 -16.35
CA LEU A 65 -8.14 6.99 -15.15
C LEU A 65 -9.23 8.01 -15.47
N GLN A 66 -9.05 8.79 -16.54
CA GLN A 66 -10.03 9.77 -16.99
C GLN A 66 -11.36 9.14 -17.41
N LYS A 67 -11.31 7.95 -18.05
CA LYS A 67 -12.49 7.20 -18.47
C LYS A 67 -13.22 6.57 -17.28
N HIS A 68 -12.47 5.95 -16.36
CA HIS A 68 -13.06 5.22 -15.25
C HIS A 68 -13.46 6.11 -14.06
N ARG A 69 -12.88 7.31 -13.95
CA ARG A 69 -13.12 8.29 -12.86
C ARG A 69 -13.20 7.63 -11.48
N PRO A 70 -12.12 6.98 -11.02
CA PRO A 70 -12.13 6.31 -9.73
C PRO A 70 -12.36 7.31 -8.60
N GLU A 71 -13.18 6.94 -7.63
CA GLU A 71 -13.47 7.74 -6.44
C GLU A 71 -12.36 7.64 -5.39
N THR A 72 -11.56 6.58 -5.43
CA THR A 72 -10.49 6.30 -4.47
C THR A 72 -9.22 5.83 -5.16
N LEU A 73 -8.08 6.01 -4.49
CA LEU A 73 -6.80 5.53 -4.99
C LEU A 73 -6.76 4.00 -5.09
N GLY A 74 -7.46 3.30 -4.19
CA GLY A 74 -7.63 1.86 -4.21
C GLY A 74 -8.42 1.37 -5.42
N GLN A 75 -9.48 2.10 -5.81
CA GLN A 75 -10.20 1.81 -7.04
C GLN A 75 -9.31 2.05 -8.28
N ALA A 76 -8.52 3.13 -8.27
CA ALA A 76 -7.59 3.41 -9.36
C ALA A 76 -6.55 2.29 -9.56
N SER A 77 -6.04 1.70 -8.47
CA SER A 77 -5.01 0.65 -8.52
C SER A 77 -5.51 -0.67 -9.11
N ARG A 78 -6.81 -0.94 -9.05
CA ARG A 78 -7.44 -2.13 -9.64
C ARG A 78 -7.73 -2.01 -11.14
N ILE A 79 -7.59 -0.82 -11.73
CA ILE A 79 -7.85 -0.63 -13.16
C ILE A 79 -6.76 -1.35 -13.96
N SER A 80 -7.19 -2.21 -14.89
CA SER A 80 -6.27 -3.00 -15.71
C SER A 80 -5.27 -2.11 -16.47
N GLY A 81 -3.98 -2.41 -16.31
CA GLY A 81 -2.88 -1.64 -16.88
C GLY A 81 -2.50 -0.36 -16.12
N VAL A 82 -3.11 -0.11 -14.95
CA VAL A 82 -2.58 0.84 -13.98
C VAL A 82 -1.62 0.09 -13.05
N THR A 83 -0.37 0.51 -13.02
CA THR A 83 0.69 -0.15 -12.24
C THR A 83 0.86 0.49 -10.86
N PRO A 84 1.48 -0.21 -9.89
CA PRO A 84 1.83 0.38 -8.59
C PRO A 84 2.70 1.64 -8.72
N ALA A 85 3.58 1.69 -9.72
CA ALA A 85 4.39 2.87 -10.02
C ALA A 85 3.53 4.06 -10.47
N ALA A 86 2.51 3.83 -11.32
CA ALA A 86 1.56 4.87 -11.71
C ALA A 86 0.78 5.43 -10.51
N ILE A 87 0.34 4.57 -9.59
CA ILE A 87 -0.33 5.01 -8.35
C ILE A 87 0.59 5.87 -7.49
N SER A 88 1.86 5.50 -7.37
CA SER A 88 2.86 6.28 -6.64
C SER A 88 3.07 7.66 -7.26
N LEU A 89 3.17 7.75 -8.59
CA LEU A 89 3.31 9.02 -9.31
C LEU A 89 2.08 9.91 -9.15
N LEU A 90 0.88 9.33 -9.23
CA LEU A 90 -0.38 10.04 -8.99
C LEU A 90 -0.43 10.61 -7.58
N MET A 91 -0.04 9.83 -6.56
CA MET A 91 0.01 10.28 -5.17
C MET A 91 0.98 11.45 -4.98
N VAL A 92 2.19 11.37 -5.55
CA VAL A 92 3.17 12.46 -5.50
C VAL A 92 2.61 13.74 -6.14
N HIS A 93 1.91 13.61 -7.28
CA HIS A 93 1.28 14.75 -7.95
C HIS A 93 0.19 15.39 -7.08
N LEU A 94 -0.69 14.59 -6.49
CA LEU A 94 -1.78 15.07 -5.62
C LEU A 94 -1.23 15.76 -4.36
N LYS A 95 -0.15 15.24 -3.78
CA LYS A 95 0.54 15.88 -2.63
C LYS A 95 1.13 17.23 -3.00
N LYS A 96 1.78 17.33 -4.17
CA LYS A 96 2.31 18.62 -4.69
C LYS A 96 1.21 19.64 -4.98
N GLY A 97 0.03 19.18 -5.43
CA GLY A 97 -1.15 20.01 -5.63
C GLY A 97 -1.85 20.47 -4.34
N GLY A 98 -1.28 20.19 -3.16
CA GLY A 98 -1.83 20.63 -1.87
C GLY A 98 -3.08 19.86 -1.44
N PHE A 99 -3.33 18.67 -1.99
CA PHE A 99 -4.50 17.88 -1.60
C PHE A 99 -4.35 17.37 -0.15
N LYS A 100 -5.16 17.95 0.75
CA LYS A 100 -5.09 17.70 2.20
C LYS A 100 -5.32 16.23 2.58
N GLY A 101 -6.03 15.45 1.74
CA GLY A 101 -6.22 14.01 1.95
C GLY A 101 -4.92 13.20 1.96
N PHE A 102 -3.81 13.73 1.42
CA PHE A 102 -2.48 13.11 1.44
C PHE A 102 -1.45 13.85 2.31
N ALA A 103 -1.84 14.94 2.98
CA ALA A 103 -0.92 15.80 3.72
C ALA A 103 -0.65 15.33 5.16
N THR A 104 -1.57 14.58 5.78
CA THR A 104 -1.59 14.33 7.24
C THR A 104 -0.68 13.19 7.74
N GLN A 105 0.14 12.56 6.89
CA GLN A 105 0.69 11.23 7.23
C GLN A 105 2.21 11.19 7.45
N ASN A 106 2.90 12.32 7.48
CA ASN A 106 4.34 12.35 7.83
C ASN A 106 4.60 12.63 9.33
N GLU A 107 3.58 12.97 10.13
CA GLU A 107 3.79 13.31 11.55
C GLU A 107 3.74 12.08 12.48
N GLU A 108 3.04 11.00 12.11
CA GLU A 108 2.90 9.81 12.97
C GLU A 108 4.04 8.79 12.81
N ALA A 109 4.81 8.85 11.71
CA ALA A 109 5.95 7.93 11.48
C ALA A 109 7.28 8.45 12.07
N SER A 110 7.26 9.54 12.85
CA SER A 110 8.44 10.14 13.49
C SER A 110 8.23 10.44 14.98
N ALA A 111 7.24 9.82 15.61
CA ALA A 111 6.95 9.89 17.05
C ALA A 111 7.18 8.54 17.74
#